data_AF-A0A8J9RX13-F1
#
_entry.id   AF-A0A8J9RX13-F1
#
_cell.length_a   1.000
_cell.length_b   1.000
_cell.length_c   1.000
_cell.angle_alpha   90.00
_cell.angle_beta   90.00
_cell.angle_gamma   90.00
#
_symmetry.space_group_name_H-M   'P 1'
#
loop_
_entity.id
_entity.type
_entity.pdbx_description
1 polymer ?
#
loop_
_entity_poly.entity_id
_entity_poly.type
_entity_poly.pdbx_seq_one_letter_code
_entity_poly.pdbx_strand_id
1 'polypeptide(L)'
;MLRPLLPTLTLLALCACTGAVREFYQDNAFLELSRYNPFPDLPFAGNGTCDSPTQNGDGTTTVRCLGPAHPLKPGQTESVMMYLANPYPEAGKVSVLSLTAELVDGSRRPVPLSDVYVHHYVSSSKFILGNGAELRGSFTRQPLQEPYSLIVDTEDLKEDLIRYTNIQLINTIGVAEADKRECLECWCKDNPDKGSFMCCKNCPAKEGPAVDYHLQYTVTYRPIAENDASLKKIQFIGFDIVGGRVEYDITAPQGPNTTLRRVYDAVIDGACPQKKPFEVVRCSAHQHVGSQCMYLYNLDTDELICKSCPVYGTQPGVPGDEEGYVVAMTDGDSSPPYLIAPGTNVRLFSDYDGSERRLGVMGLMSVWVAGLQSECTGQFGAMSKMMPPQVLRALETGAASTKVSH
;
A
#
# COMPACT_ATOMS: atom_id res chain seq x y z
N MET A 1 -13.60 -70.07 -21.92
CA MET A 1 -12.70 -68.91 -21.70
C MET A 1 -13.61 -67.68 -21.60
N LEU A 2 -14.26 -67.32 -20.49
CA LEU A 2 -13.82 -66.86 -19.16
C LEU A 2 -12.92 -65.60 -19.16
N ARG A 3 -13.61 -64.44 -19.02
CA ARG A 3 -13.25 -63.17 -18.31
C ARG A 3 -12.20 -62.21 -18.96
N PRO A 4 -12.12 -60.90 -18.56
CA PRO A 4 -13.15 -59.84 -18.60
C PRO A 4 -12.62 -58.38 -18.83
N LEU A 5 -13.55 -57.40 -18.87
CA LEU A 5 -13.54 -56.03 -18.31
C LEU A 5 -12.24 -55.17 -18.25
N LEU A 6 -12.30 -53.94 -18.82
CA LEU A 6 -12.07 -52.69 -18.07
C LEU A 6 -12.66 -51.48 -18.84
N PRO A 7 -13.25 -50.47 -18.16
CA PRO A 7 -13.86 -49.30 -18.79
C PRO A 7 -12.81 -48.22 -19.09
N THR A 8 -12.95 -47.57 -20.24
CA THR A 8 -12.22 -46.35 -20.61
C THR A 8 -12.50 -45.24 -19.61
N LEU A 9 -11.47 -44.88 -18.85
CA LEU A 9 -11.46 -43.77 -17.91
C LEU A 9 -11.57 -42.45 -18.68
N THR A 10 -12.56 -41.66 -18.30
CA THR A 10 -12.82 -40.29 -18.71
C THR A 10 -11.57 -39.44 -18.48
N LEU A 11 -10.97 -38.92 -19.55
CA LEU A 11 -9.93 -37.90 -19.46
C LEU A 11 -10.65 -36.56 -19.19
N LEU A 12 -10.88 -36.25 -17.91
CA LEU A 12 -11.20 -34.87 -17.51
C LEU A 12 -10.02 -34.00 -17.91
N ALA A 13 -10.25 -33.10 -18.86
CA ALA A 13 -9.35 -32.00 -19.13
C ALA A 13 -9.27 -31.13 -17.87
N LEU A 14 -8.24 -31.35 -17.05
CA LEU A 14 -7.81 -30.43 -16.02
C LEU A 14 -7.41 -29.13 -16.71
N CYS A 15 -8.28 -28.13 -16.58
CA CYS A 15 -8.02 -26.75 -16.97
C CYS A 15 -6.78 -26.28 -16.18
N ALA A 16 -5.67 -26.11 -16.88
CA ALA A 16 -4.47 -25.51 -16.33
C ALA A 16 -4.70 -23.99 -16.19
N CYS A 17 -5.29 -23.57 -15.08
CA CYS A 17 -5.26 -22.17 -14.64
C CYS A 17 -3.90 -21.88 -13.98
N THR A 18 -2.82 -21.85 -14.78
CA THR A 18 -1.52 -21.34 -14.33
C THR A 18 -1.51 -19.82 -14.45
N GLY A 19 -2.04 -19.16 -13.42
CA GLY A 19 -2.06 -17.70 -13.29
C GLY A 19 -2.31 -17.30 -11.85
N ALA A 20 -1.48 -17.79 -10.92
CA ALA A 20 -1.62 -17.53 -9.49
C ALA A 20 -1.52 -16.03 -9.19
N VAL A 21 -2.62 -15.45 -8.70
CA VAL A 21 -2.68 -14.12 -8.09
C VAL A 21 -2.50 -14.24 -6.58
N ARG A 22 -2.04 -13.15 -5.95
CA ARG A 22 -1.34 -13.14 -4.66
C ARG A 22 -2.01 -12.14 -3.71
N GLU A 23 -2.89 -12.64 -2.84
CA GLU A 23 -3.27 -11.95 -1.61
C GLU A 23 -2.07 -11.89 -0.65
N PHE A 24 -2.00 -10.86 0.19
CA PHE A 24 -0.94 -10.71 1.19
C PHE A 24 -1.47 -10.17 2.52
N TYR A 25 -0.91 -10.71 3.61
CA TYR A 25 -1.13 -10.29 5.00
C TYR A 25 0.15 -9.57 5.48
N GLN A 26 0.12 -8.24 5.55
CA GLN A 26 1.36 -7.46 5.47
C GLN A 26 2.20 -7.47 6.75
N ASP A 27 1.65 -7.59 7.96
CA ASP A 27 2.51 -7.43 9.15
C ASP A 27 3.56 -8.55 9.27
N ASN A 28 3.18 -9.81 9.01
CA ASN A 28 4.12 -10.93 8.96
C ASN A 28 4.94 -10.98 7.65
N ALA A 29 4.34 -10.55 6.53
CA ALA A 29 5.06 -10.49 5.26
C ALA A 29 6.15 -9.42 5.28
N PHE A 30 5.88 -8.22 5.81
CA PHE A 30 6.82 -7.10 5.85
C PHE A 30 7.98 -7.34 6.81
N LEU A 31 7.70 -7.91 7.99
CA LEU A 31 8.71 -8.39 8.93
C LEU A 31 9.71 -9.33 8.28
N GLU A 32 9.21 -10.37 7.62
CA GLU A 32 10.06 -11.32 6.91
C GLU A 32 10.70 -10.67 5.67
N LEU A 33 10.07 -9.70 4.99
CA LEU A 33 10.58 -9.10 3.75
C LEU A 33 11.81 -8.27 4.03
N SER A 34 11.69 -7.46 5.06
CA SER A 34 12.76 -6.61 5.54
C SER A 34 13.92 -7.44 6.13
N ARG A 35 13.71 -8.70 6.58
CA ARG A 35 14.82 -9.65 6.90
C ARG A 35 15.71 -9.93 5.69
N TYR A 36 15.17 -9.83 4.48
CA TYR A 36 15.88 -10.18 3.23
C TYR A 36 16.30 -8.96 2.40
N ASN A 37 15.99 -7.74 2.84
CA ASN A 37 16.14 -6.48 2.09
C ASN A 37 15.81 -6.67 0.59
N PRO A 38 14.53 -6.64 0.18
CA PRO A 38 14.12 -7.01 -1.18
C PRO A 38 14.68 -6.04 -2.24
N PHE A 39 15.27 -4.93 -1.80
CA PHE A 39 15.94 -3.93 -2.59
C PHE A 39 17.37 -3.71 -2.06
N PRO A 40 18.28 -4.69 -2.19
CA PRO A 40 19.62 -4.62 -1.61
C PRO A 40 20.46 -3.46 -2.16
N ASP A 41 20.07 -2.93 -3.32
CA ASP A 41 20.76 -1.85 -4.03
C ASP A 41 20.16 -0.46 -3.76
N LEU A 42 19.07 -0.35 -2.98
CA LEU A 42 18.52 0.96 -2.65
C LEU A 42 19.32 1.63 -1.53
N PRO A 43 19.64 2.94 -1.68
CA PRO A 43 20.32 3.69 -0.65
C PRO A 43 19.50 3.77 0.63
N PHE A 44 20.20 3.81 1.78
CA PHE A 44 19.59 3.95 3.09
C PHE A 44 19.73 5.39 3.58
N ALA A 45 18.60 6.07 3.79
CA ALA A 45 18.53 7.48 4.17
C ALA A 45 18.75 7.72 5.67
N GLY A 46 18.59 6.68 6.51
CA GLY A 46 18.79 6.77 7.96
C GLY A 46 17.54 6.53 8.79
N ASN A 47 17.55 7.11 9.99
CA ASN A 47 16.53 6.89 11.01
C ASN A 47 15.72 8.16 11.24
N GLY A 48 14.40 8.01 11.35
CA GLY A 48 13.53 9.08 11.81
C GLY A 48 13.66 9.37 13.30
N THR A 49 12.98 10.41 13.75
CA THR A 49 12.92 10.84 15.15
C THR A 49 11.48 11.18 15.54
N CYS A 50 11.15 11.15 16.83
CA CYS A 50 9.86 11.61 17.35
C CYS A 50 10.05 12.74 18.36
N ASP A 51 9.13 13.68 18.35
CA ASP A 51 8.96 14.66 19.42
C ASP A 51 8.50 13.94 20.71
N SER A 52 8.63 14.58 21.87
CA SER A 52 8.15 14.00 23.13
C SER A 52 6.63 13.76 23.12
N PRO A 53 6.13 12.64 23.68
CA PRO A 53 4.70 12.35 23.71
C PRO A 53 3.90 13.42 24.44
N THR A 54 2.78 13.84 23.86
CA THR A 54 1.85 14.81 24.45
C THR A 54 0.63 14.07 25.00
N GLN A 55 0.39 14.18 26.31
CA GLN A 55 -0.81 13.64 26.96
C GLN A 55 -1.99 14.59 26.76
N ASN A 56 -3.09 14.08 26.25
CA ASN A 56 -4.32 14.83 26.03
C ASN A 56 -5.25 14.69 27.25
N GLY A 57 -6.14 15.67 27.46
CA GLY A 57 -7.05 15.70 28.61
C GLY A 57 -8.10 14.58 28.64
N ASP A 58 -8.22 13.82 27.56
CA ASP A 58 -9.15 12.69 27.39
C ASP A 58 -8.49 11.31 27.62
N GLY A 59 -7.23 11.29 28.07
CA GLY A 59 -6.47 10.06 28.32
C GLY A 59 -5.83 9.46 27.06
N THR A 60 -5.85 10.16 25.93
CA THR A 60 -5.11 9.79 24.73
C THR A 60 -3.71 10.40 24.71
N THR A 61 -2.82 9.86 23.90
CA THR A 61 -1.46 10.36 23.69
C THR A 61 -1.25 10.65 22.21
N THR A 62 -0.69 11.81 21.90
CA THR A 62 -0.31 12.20 20.55
C THR A 62 1.21 12.33 20.43
N VAL A 63 1.77 11.73 19.39
CA VAL A 63 3.21 11.76 19.09
C VAL A 63 3.40 12.13 17.64
N ARG A 64 4.25 13.13 17.39
CA ARG A 64 4.64 13.54 16.05
C ARG A 64 6.07 13.09 15.78
N CYS A 65 6.28 12.53 14.61
CA CYS A 65 7.56 11.99 14.17
C CYS A 65 7.93 12.51 12.79
N LEU A 66 9.22 12.45 12.50
CA LEU A 66 9.83 12.97 11.30
C LEU A 66 10.82 11.94 10.76
N GLY A 67 10.67 11.57 9.49
CA GLY A 67 11.64 10.75 8.76
C GLY A 67 12.99 11.47 8.58
N PRO A 68 14.04 10.74 8.14
CA PRO A 68 15.30 11.35 7.76
C PRO A 68 15.13 12.41 6.65
N ALA A 69 16.14 13.25 6.45
CA ALA A 69 16.14 14.27 5.42
C ALA A 69 16.36 13.66 4.02
N HIS A 70 15.61 14.16 3.05
CA HIS A 70 15.70 13.81 1.63
C HIS A 70 16.11 15.08 0.83
N PRO A 71 17.43 15.32 0.64
CA PRO A 71 17.92 16.49 -0.08
C PRO A 71 17.72 16.33 -1.59
N LEU A 72 16.76 17.04 -2.18
CA LEU A 72 16.43 16.95 -3.60
C LEU A 72 16.64 18.27 -4.33
N LYS A 73 17.34 18.23 -5.45
CA LYS A 73 17.38 19.33 -6.44
C LYS A 73 16.13 19.32 -7.32
N PRO A 74 15.80 20.45 -7.99
CA PRO A 74 14.79 20.49 -9.03
C PRO A 74 14.95 19.36 -10.06
N GLY A 75 13.87 18.63 -10.34
CA GLY A 75 13.84 17.49 -11.25
C GLY A 75 14.45 16.20 -10.69
N GLN A 76 15.03 16.20 -9.49
CA GLN A 76 15.66 15.02 -8.94
C GLN A 76 14.63 14.00 -8.46
N THR A 77 14.89 12.74 -8.75
CA THR A 77 14.12 11.59 -8.30
C THR A 77 14.97 10.78 -7.32
N GLU A 78 14.37 10.31 -6.24
CA GLU A 78 15.02 9.50 -5.21
C GLU A 78 14.15 8.30 -4.84
N SER A 79 14.78 7.13 -4.72
CA SER A 79 14.20 5.94 -4.09
C SER A 79 15.13 5.52 -2.98
N VAL A 80 14.64 5.49 -1.74
CA VAL A 80 15.47 5.19 -0.57
C VAL A 80 14.72 4.34 0.44
N MET A 81 15.50 3.62 1.23
CA MET A 81 15.05 2.93 2.43
C MET A 81 15.33 3.77 3.67
N MET A 82 14.46 3.70 4.66
CA MET A 82 14.61 4.39 5.94
C MET A 82 13.98 3.60 7.08
N TYR A 83 14.35 3.91 8.32
CA TYR A 83 13.60 3.48 9.50
C TYR A 83 12.72 4.62 10.01
N LEU A 84 11.42 4.37 10.11
CA LEU A 84 10.52 5.25 10.85
C LEU A 84 10.78 5.13 12.36
N ALA A 85 10.60 6.23 13.08
CA ALA A 85 10.69 6.23 14.53
C ALA A 85 9.44 5.60 15.16
N ASN A 86 9.60 4.93 16.30
CA ASN A 86 8.48 4.35 17.05
C ASN A 86 7.70 5.46 17.79
N PRO A 87 6.43 5.75 17.44
CA PRO A 87 5.62 6.73 18.17
C PRO A 87 4.95 6.14 19.43
N TYR A 88 5.04 4.83 19.64
CA TYR A 88 4.32 4.12 20.70
C TYR A 88 5.17 3.93 21.96
N PRO A 89 4.55 3.59 23.12
CA PRO A 89 5.28 3.31 24.36
C PRO A 89 6.28 2.14 24.20
N GLU A 90 7.22 2.03 25.15
CA GLU A 90 8.22 0.95 25.15
C GLU A 90 7.61 -0.45 25.36
N ALA A 91 6.47 -0.53 26.05
CA ALA A 91 5.81 -1.80 26.37
C ALA A 91 4.28 -1.66 26.44
N GLY A 92 3.59 -2.77 26.16
CA GLY A 92 2.13 -2.88 26.22
C GLY A 92 1.45 -2.79 24.86
N LYS A 93 0.11 -2.66 24.89
CA LYS A 93 -0.74 -2.55 23.70
C LYS A 93 -1.42 -1.19 23.65
N VAL A 94 -1.57 -0.69 22.44
CA VAL A 94 -2.29 0.56 22.18
C VAL A 94 -3.34 0.37 21.09
N SER A 95 -4.41 1.15 21.22
CA SER A 95 -5.44 1.33 20.19
C SER A 95 -5.13 2.62 19.45
N VAL A 96 -4.87 2.53 18.14
CA VAL A 96 -4.59 3.70 17.29
C VAL A 96 -5.92 4.36 16.94
N LEU A 97 -6.02 5.65 17.24
CA LEU A 97 -7.23 6.46 17.07
C LEU A 97 -7.14 7.34 15.83
N SER A 98 -5.98 7.94 15.59
CA SER A 98 -5.72 8.64 14.33
C SER A 98 -4.28 8.48 13.91
N LEU A 99 -4.09 8.50 12.59
CA LEU A 99 -2.77 8.60 12.00
C LEU A 99 -2.83 9.59 10.86
N THR A 100 -1.90 10.54 10.90
CA THR A 100 -1.69 11.51 9.83
C THR A 100 -0.29 11.40 9.29
N ALA A 101 -0.12 11.65 8.00
CA ALA A 101 1.19 11.71 7.36
C ALA A 101 1.16 12.71 6.20
N GLU A 102 2.29 13.39 6.00
CA GLU A 102 2.45 14.44 4.98
C GLU A 102 3.95 14.63 4.67
N LEU A 103 4.26 15.13 3.48
CA LEU A 103 5.61 15.56 3.13
C LEU A 103 5.80 17.01 3.57
N VAL A 104 6.89 17.29 4.29
CA VAL A 104 7.25 18.63 4.76
C VAL A 104 8.65 19.02 4.33
N ASP A 105 8.92 20.32 4.23
CA ASP A 105 10.28 20.84 4.01
C ASP A 105 11.11 20.85 5.32
N GLY A 106 12.38 21.24 5.23
CA GLY A 106 13.28 21.36 6.40
C GLY A 106 12.80 22.37 7.47
N SER A 107 11.82 23.22 7.17
CA SER A 107 11.15 24.10 8.13
C SER A 107 9.83 23.52 8.67
N ARG A 108 9.55 22.24 8.39
CA ARG A 108 8.31 21.51 8.71
C ARG A 108 7.05 22.15 8.11
N ARG A 109 7.17 22.81 6.95
CA ARG A 109 6.01 23.33 6.21
C ARG A 109 5.51 22.25 5.24
N PRO A 110 4.20 21.98 5.17
CA PRO A 110 3.64 21.07 4.18
C PRO A 110 4.04 21.46 2.76
N VAL A 111 4.44 20.47 1.97
CA VAL A 111 4.92 20.66 0.60
C VAL A 111 3.82 20.22 -0.37
N PRO A 112 3.43 21.06 -1.34
CA PRO A 112 2.48 20.66 -2.36
C PRO A 112 3.03 19.51 -3.21
N LEU A 113 2.16 18.60 -3.61
CA LEU A 113 2.53 17.50 -4.50
C LEU A 113 2.92 17.93 -5.91
N SER A 114 2.42 19.09 -6.32
CA SER A 114 2.83 19.72 -7.57
C SER A 114 4.31 20.14 -7.55
N ASP A 115 4.91 20.24 -6.36
CA ASP A 115 6.32 20.60 -6.14
C ASP A 115 7.17 19.35 -5.90
N VAL A 116 6.72 18.45 -5.02
CA VAL A 116 7.35 17.14 -4.82
C VAL A 116 6.29 16.06 -4.80
N TYR A 117 6.31 15.23 -5.82
CA TYR A 117 5.41 14.11 -5.95
C TYR A 117 5.97 12.89 -5.21
N VAL A 118 5.21 12.37 -4.26
CA VAL A 118 5.48 11.06 -3.67
C VAL A 118 4.96 10.01 -4.66
N HIS A 119 5.85 9.29 -5.33
CA HIS A 119 5.48 8.23 -6.28
C HIS A 119 5.16 6.93 -5.59
N HIS A 120 5.80 6.65 -4.45
CA HIS A 120 5.35 5.64 -3.50
C HIS A 120 6.00 5.74 -2.15
N TYR A 121 5.36 5.16 -1.14
CA TYR A 121 6.06 4.61 0.00
C TYR A 121 5.42 3.30 0.45
N VAL A 122 6.25 2.40 0.97
CA VAL A 122 5.84 1.10 1.46
C VAL A 122 6.30 0.97 2.90
N SER A 123 5.34 0.91 3.82
CA SER A 123 5.54 0.85 5.27
C SER A 123 4.52 -0.12 5.91
N SER A 124 4.79 -0.56 7.14
CA SER A 124 3.84 -1.36 7.92
C SER A 124 2.54 -0.57 8.22
N SER A 125 1.42 -1.30 8.24
CA SER A 125 0.10 -0.77 8.60
C SER A 125 0.00 -0.18 10.02
N LYS A 126 0.94 -0.57 10.90
CA LYS A 126 1.11 -0.04 12.27
C LYS A 126 1.69 1.36 12.30
N PHE A 127 2.32 1.78 11.21
CA PHE A 127 2.79 3.13 10.96
C PHE A 127 1.93 3.66 9.81
N ILE A 128 2.55 4.06 8.71
CA ILE A 128 1.85 4.69 7.60
C ILE A 128 1.54 3.61 6.55
N LEU A 129 0.29 3.49 6.11
CA LEU A 129 -0.07 2.69 4.93
C LEU A 129 -0.50 3.63 3.81
N GLY A 130 0.15 3.56 2.65
CA GLY A 130 -0.22 4.32 1.46
C GLY A 130 -1.55 3.86 0.86
N ASN A 131 -2.52 4.78 0.84
CA ASN A 131 -3.76 4.62 0.09
C ASN A 131 -3.82 5.73 -0.98
N GLY A 132 -4.00 5.36 -2.25
CA GLY A 132 -3.79 6.27 -3.40
C GLY A 132 -2.31 6.47 -3.71
N ALA A 133 -1.95 7.32 -4.69
CA ALA A 133 -0.54 7.59 -5.00
C ALA A 133 0.17 8.51 -3.98
N GLU A 134 0.02 8.11 -2.71
CA GLU A 134 0.99 8.14 -1.62
C GLU A 134 1.21 9.42 -0.82
N LEU A 135 0.11 9.97 -0.26
CA LEU A 135 0.04 11.09 0.70
C LEU A 135 -0.05 12.45 0.04
N ARG A 136 -1.24 12.66 -0.49
CA ARG A 136 -1.57 13.83 -1.26
C ARG A 136 -2.23 14.86 -0.34
N GLY A 137 -1.44 15.45 0.56
CA GLY A 137 -1.89 16.32 1.66
C GLY A 137 -1.66 15.76 3.06
N SER A 138 -2.38 16.29 4.05
CA SER A 138 -2.48 15.68 5.38
C SER A 138 -3.41 14.47 5.33
N PHE A 139 -2.84 13.27 5.13
CA PHE A 139 -3.61 12.04 5.31
C PHE A 139 -4.21 12.04 6.71
N THR A 140 -5.48 11.63 6.85
CA THR A 140 -6.06 11.37 8.17
C THR A 140 -6.81 10.07 8.09
N ARG A 141 -6.26 9.01 8.66
CA ARG A 141 -7.04 7.80 8.93
C ARG A 141 -7.97 8.10 10.09
N GLN A 142 -9.26 8.22 9.80
CA GLN A 142 -10.28 8.30 10.84
C GLN A 142 -10.39 6.96 11.57
N PRO A 143 -10.66 6.97 12.89
CA PRO A 143 -10.88 5.74 13.63
C PRO A 143 -12.06 4.97 13.05
N LEU A 144 -11.99 3.65 13.14
CA LEU A 144 -13.17 2.82 12.90
C LEU A 144 -14.15 2.97 14.06
N GLN A 145 -15.42 2.72 13.78
CA GLN A 145 -16.42 2.66 14.83
C GLN A 145 -16.10 1.52 15.81
N GLU A 146 -16.23 1.78 17.11
CA GLU A 146 -16.11 0.72 18.11
C GLU A 146 -17.11 -0.42 17.80
N PRO A 147 -16.70 -1.68 17.98
CA PRO A 147 -15.52 -2.15 18.70
C PRO A 147 -14.24 -2.29 17.84
N TYR A 148 -14.24 -1.91 16.57
CA TYR A 148 -13.11 -2.18 15.66
C TYR A 148 -11.93 -1.26 15.92
N SER A 149 -10.73 -1.83 16.07
CA SER A 149 -9.54 -1.02 16.31
C SER A 149 -8.27 -1.61 15.72
N LEU A 150 -7.40 -0.74 15.19
CA LEU A 150 -6.01 -1.06 14.91
C LEU A 150 -5.26 -1.15 16.24
N ILE A 151 -4.99 -2.39 16.64
CA ILE A 151 -4.24 -2.68 17.86
C ILE A 151 -2.77 -2.90 17.49
N VAL A 152 -1.90 -2.08 18.09
CA VAL A 152 -0.46 -2.23 18.00
C VAL A 152 0.04 -2.85 19.30
N ASP A 153 0.61 -4.05 19.20
CA ASP A 153 1.43 -4.62 20.25
C ASP A 153 2.86 -4.13 20.09
N THR A 154 3.37 -3.43 21.10
CA THR A 154 4.71 -2.82 21.05
C THR A 154 5.82 -3.88 21.09
N GLU A 155 5.51 -5.10 21.55
CA GLU A 155 6.42 -6.24 21.46
C GLU A 155 6.75 -6.58 20.00
N ASP A 156 5.79 -6.43 19.09
CA ASP A 156 6.02 -6.65 17.67
C ASP A 156 7.04 -5.64 17.10
N LEU A 157 7.15 -4.45 17.70
CA LEU A 157 8.00 -3.36 17.21
C LEU A 157 9.47 -3.48 17.63
N LYS A 158 9.83 -4.51 18.41
CA LYS A 158 11.22 -4.77 18.81
C LYS A 158 12.12 -5.12 17.64
N GLU A 159 11.56 -5.64 16.55
CA GLU A 159 12.28 -5.81 15.30
C GLU A 159 12.22 -4.51 14.49
N ASP A 160 13.38 -3.89 14.24
CA ASP A 160 13.53 -2.67 13.42
C ASP A 160 12.89 -2.80 12.03
N LEU A 161 12.79 -4.04 11.57
CA LEU A 161 12.17 -4.50 10.34
C LEU A 161 10.73 -4.04 10.14
N ILE A 162 9.90 -3.92 11.19
CA ILE A 162 8.53 -3.35 11.04
C ILE A 162 8.59 -1.87 10.64
N ARG A 163 9.64 -1.19 11.07
CA ARG A 163 9.85 0.25 10.87
C ARG A 163 10.59 0.56 9.59
N TYR A 164 11.10 -0.46 8.90
CA TYR A 164 11.71 -0.29 7.59
C TYR A 164 10.67 0.30 6.64
N THR A 165 11.05 1.24 5.80
CA THR A 165 10.12 1.92 4.90
C THR A 165 10.86 2.34 3.65
N ASN A 166 10.29 2.02 2.50
CA ASN A 166 10.75 2.58 1.24
C ASN A 166 9.95 3.83 0.92
N ILE A 167 10.59 4.87 0.40
CA ILE A 167 9.92 6.04 -0.19
C ILE A 167 10.57 6.38 -1.53
N GLN A 168 9.74 6.79 -2.47
CA GLN A 168 10.10 7.28 -3.79
C GLN A 168 9.53 8.68 -3.96
N LEU A 169 10.42 9.65 -4.16
CA LEU A 169 10.09 11.07 -4.34
C LEU A 169 10.54 11.54 -5.73
N ILE A 170 9.76 12.44 -6.33
CA ILE A 170 10.06 13.12 -7.59
C ILE A 170 9.89 14.62 -7.36
N ASN A 171 10.99 15.36 -7.33
CA ASN A 171 10.95 16.82 -7.24
C ASN A 171 10.57 17.41 -8.60
N THR A 172 9.35 17.93 -8.72
CA THR A 172 8.80 18.50 -9.95
C THR A 172 8.99 20.01 -10.06
N ILE A 173 9.63 20.66 -9.08
CA ILE A 173 10.00 22.07 -9.16
C ILE A 173 10.86 22.28 -10.41
N GLY A 174 10.52 23.30 -11.20
CA GLY A 174 11.27 23.68 -12.39
C GLY A 174 11.07 22.75 -13.59
N VAL A 175 10.30 21.66 -13.47
CA VAL A 175 9.91 20.77 -14.58
C VAL A 175 8.85 21.47 -15.42
N ALA A 176 9.00 21.46 -16.75
CA ALA A 176 8.02 22.06 -17.64
C ALA A 176 6.72 21.27 -17.65
N GLU A 177 5.59 21.95 -17.86
CA GLU A 177 4.29 21.31 -17.71
C GLU A 177 4.02 20.21 -18.75
N ALA A 178 4.66 20.30 -19.91
CA ALA A 178 4.65 19.26 -20.94
C ALA A 178 5.41 17.98 -20.53
N ASP A 179 6.37 18.09 -19.60
CA ASP A 179 7.25 17.00 -19.19
C ASP A 179 6.78 16.32 -17.89
N LYS A 180 5.93 16.99 -17.09
CA LYS A 180 5.49 16.46 -15.79
C LYS A 180 4.83 15.09 -15.92
N ARG A 181 4.00 14.86 -16.94
CA ARG A 181 3.35 13.56 -17.11
C ARG A 181 4.36 12.42 -17.31
N GLU A 182 5.36 12.60 -18.16
CA GLU A 182 6.41 11.59 -18.39
C GLU A 182 7.15 11.26 -17.08
N CYS A 183 7.40 12.30 -16.28
CA CYS A 183 8.02 12.20 -14.97
C CYS A 183 7.19 11.43 -13.95
N LEU A 184 5.94 11.85 -13.73
CA LEU A 184 5.05 11.28 -12.73
C LEU A 184 4.66 9.83 -13.06
N GLU A 185 4.61 9.47 -14.34
CA GLU A 185 4.32 8.11 -14.81
C GLU A 185 5.60 7.27 -15.01
N CYS A 186 6.78 7.83 -14.73
CA CYS A 186 8.10 7.20 -14.87
C CYS A 186 8.27 6.39 -16.17
N TRP A 187 8.15 7.06 -17.32
CA TRP A 187 8.21 6.39 -18.62
C TRP A 187 9.57 5.74 -18.89
N CYS A 188 9.53 4.47 -19.29
CA CYS A 188 10.71 3.70 -19.64
C CYS A 188 11.27 4.15 -21.01
N LYS A 189 12.55 4.53 -21.05
CA LYS A 189 13.20 4.97 -22.29
C LYS A 189 13.19 3.91 -23.40
N ASP A 190 13.39 2.65 -23.01
CA ASP A 190 13.56 1.53 -23.95
C ASP A 190 12.22 0.88 -24.34
N ASN A 191 11.12 1.30 -23.71
CA ASN A 191 9.78 0.86 -24.07
C ASN A 191 8.79 2.01 -23.90
N PRO A 192 8.40 2.68 -25.00
CA PRO A 192 7.55 3.85 -24.93
C PRO A 192 6.21 3.55 -24.24
N ASP A 193 5.68 2.34 -24.36
CA ASP A 193 4.38 1.93 -23.82
C ASP A 193 4.42 1.39 -22.39
N LYS A 194 5.48 1.70 -21.66
CA LYS A 194 5.65 1.25 -20.28
C LYS A 194 6.03 2.41 -19.35
N GLY A 195 5.28 2.53 -18.27
CA GLY A 195 5.64 3.33 -17.10
C GLY A 195 5.84 2.39 -15.91
N SER A 196 6.83 2.68 -15.08
CA SER A 196 7.01 1.94 -13.83
C SER A 196 7.92 2.67 -12.88
N PHE A 197 7.73 2.45 -11.58
CA PHE A 197 8.66 2.91 -10.54
C PHE A 197 10.12 2.48 -10.82
N MET A 198 10.33 1.33 -11.47
CA MET A 198 11.66 0.83 -11.86
C MET A 198 12.32 1.64 -12.99
N CYS A 199 11.56 2.47 -13.70
CA CYS A 199 12.01 3.31 -14.81
C CYS A 199 12.17 4.78 -14.41
N CYS A 200 11.87 5.13 -13.15
CA CYS A 200 11.97 6.49 -12.66
C CYS A 200 13.40 7.03 -12.81
N LYS A 201 13.47 8.25 -13.32
CA LYS A 201 14.73 8.96 -13.62
C LYS A 201 14.56 10.43 -13.23
N ASN A 202 15.67 11.18 -13.22
CA ASN A 202 15.60 12.61 -13.04
C ASN A 202 14.85 13.26 -14.21
N CYS A 203 13.98 14.19 -13.86
CA CYS A 203 13.19 15.01 -14.75
C CYS A 203 14.01 16.17 -15.36
N PRO A 204 13.69 16.57 -16.60
CA PRO A 204 14.22 17.81 -17.14
C PRO A 204 13.65 19.00 -16.35
N ALA A 205 14.51 19.69 -15.61
CA ALA A 205 14.13 20.83 -14.78
C ALA A 205 15.13 21.98 -14.91
N LYS A 206 14.66 23.20 -14.64
CA LYS A 206 15.54 24.36 -14.43
C LYS A 206 16.37 24.15 -13.17
N GLU A 207 17.66 24.48 -13.25
CA GLU A 207 18.56 24.36 -12.09
C GLU A 207 18.09 25.20 -10.90
N GLY A 208 18.36 24.70 -9.70
CA GLY A 208 18.06 25.38 -8.45
C GLY A 208 18.73 24.68 -7.26
N PRO A 209 18.57 25.25 -6.05
CA PRO A 209 19.16 24.69 -4.84
C PRO A 209 18.47 23.38 -4.45
N ALA A 210 19.19 22.53 -3.71
CA ALA A 210 18.56 21.40 -3.04
C ALA A 210 17.71 21.89 -1.86
N VAL A 211 16.59 21.21 -1.63
CA VAL A 211 15.74 21.40 -0.46
C VAL A 211 15.64 20.07 0.28
N ASP A 212 15.71 20.12 1.60
CA ASP A 212 15.51 18.95 2.45
C ASP A 212 14.01 18.72 2.63
N TYR A 213 13.56 17.51 2.29
CA TYR A 213 12.20 17.04 2.52
C TYR A 213 12.16 15.95 3.57
N HIS A 214 11.04 15.82 4.25
CA HIS A 214 10.84 14.82 5.30
C HIS A 214 9.42 14.26 5.25
N LEU A 215 9.29 12.97 5.50
CA LEU A 215 8.00 12.37 5.82
C LEU A 215 7.64 12.68 7.28
N GLN A 216 6.68 13.57 7.51
CA GLN A 216 6.14 13.84 8.83
C GLN A 216 4.92 12.96 9.07
N TYR A 217 4.78 12.41 10.27
CA TYR A 217 3.57 11.67 10.65
C TYR A 217 3.22 11.90 12.11
N THR A 218 1.93 12.00 12.40
CA THR A 218 1.41 12.18 13.76
C THR A 218 0.43 11.07 14.07
N VAL A 219 0.65 10.39 15.20
CA VAL A 219 -0.19 9.29 15.67
C VAL A 219 -0.84 9.69 16.99
N THR A 220 -2.15 9.48 17.09
CA THR A 220 -2.89 9.56 18.35
C THR A 220 -3.36 8.17 18.73
N TYR A 221 -3.09 7.76 19.96
CA TYR A 221 -3.44 6.44 20.47
C TYR A 221 -3.91 6.50 21.93
N ARG A 222 -4.53 5.42 22.40
CA ARG A 222 -4.79 5.17 23.82
C ARG A 222 -4.18 3.84 24.26
N PRO A 223 -3.57 3.76 25.46
CA PRO A 223 -3.21 2.48 26.06
C PRO A 223 -4.45 1.61 26.26
N ILE A 224 -4.32 0.29 26.06
CA ILE A 224 -5.40 -0.68 26.29
C ILE A 224 -4.91 -1.84 27.15
N ALA A 225 -5.85 -2.51 27.83
CA ALA A 225 -5.54 -3.72 28.58
C ALA A 225 -5.11 -4.85 27.62
N GLU A 226 -4.25 -5.76 28.11
CA GLU A 226 -3.64 -6.81 27.29
C GLU A 226 -4.67 -7.70 26.58
N ASN A 227 -5.81 -7.94 27.21
CA ASN A 227 -6.92 -8.77 26.73
C ASN A 227 -8.25 -8.02 26.77
N ASP A 228 -8.27 -6.78 26.29
CA ASP A 228 -9.50 -5.99 26.21
C ASP A 228 -10.50 -6.62 25.22
N ALA A 229 -11.40 -7.46 25.75
CA ALA A 229 -12.42 -8.17 24.99
C ALA A 229 -13.51 -7.25 24.41
N SER A 230 -13.53 -5.97 24.80
CA SER A 230 -14.45 -4.99 24.22
C SER A 230 -14.02 -4.54 22.82
N LEU A 231 -12.75 -4.75 22.45
CA LEU A 231 -12.21 -4.36 21.15
C LEU A 231 -12.04 -5.56 20.22
N LYS A 232 -12.38 -5.36 18.95
CA LYS A 232 -12.09 -6.28 17.85
C LYS A 232 -10.86 -5.78 17.11
N LYS A 233 -9.76 -6.53 17.19
CA LYS A 233 -8.54 -6.27 16.40
C LYS A 233 -8.87 -6.32 14.91
N ILE A 234 -8.55 -5.26 14.20
CA ILE A 234 -8.57 -5.25 12.74
C ILE A 234 -7.21 -5.71 12.19
N GLN A 235 -7.28 -6.36 11.05
CA GLN A 235 -6.18 -6.70 10.16
C GLN A 235 -6.56 -6.19 8.77
N PHE A 236 -5.69 -6.38 7.78
CA PHE A 236 -6.06 -6.05 6.41
C PHE A 236 -5.57 -7.11 5.44
N ILE A 237 -6.31 -7.24 4.33
CA ILE A 237 -6.02 -8.08 3.18
C ILE A 237 -5.72 -7.14 2.01
N GLY A 238 -4.56 -7.30 1.39
CA GLY A 238 -4.20 -6.54 0.19
C GLY A 238 -4.54 -7.30 -1.08
N PHE A 239 -5.17 -6.62 -2.03
CA PHE A 239 -5.42 -7.11 -3.38
C PHE A 239 -4.60 -6.33 -4.39
N ASP A 240 -4.03 -7.03 -5.38
CA ASP A 240 -3.46 -6.45 -6.60
C ASP A 240 -4.19 -6.98 -7.83
N ILE A 241 -4.93 -6.09 -8.50
CA ILE A 241 -5.75 -6.44 -9.67
C ILE A 241 -4.91 -6.95 -10.86
N VAL A 242 -3.60 -6.69 -10.89
CA VAL A 242 -2.70 -7.12 -11.97
C VAL A 242 -1.77 -8.26 -11.60
N GLY A 243 -2.04 -8.96 -10.48
CA GLY A 243 -1.45 -10.26 -10.20
C GLY A 243 -0.04 -10.21 -9.61
N GLY A 244 0.24 -9.24 -8.75
CA GLY A 244 1.53 -9.02 -8.11
C GLY A 244 2.51 -8.16 -8.92
N ARG A 245 2.03 -7.48 -9.98
CA ARG A 245 2.83 -6.54 -10.78
C ARG A 245 2.74 -5.10 -10.27
N VAL A 246 1.78 -4.81 -9.39
CA VAL A 246 1.52 -3.50 -8.76
C VAL A 246 1.06 -2.42 -9.74
N GLU A 247 1.82 -2.20 -10.80
CA GLU A 247 1.56 -1.22 -11.85
C GLU A 247 1.14 -1.90 -13.16
N TYR A 248 0.35 -1.19 -13.96
CA TYR A 248 0.02 -1.55 -15.33
C TYR A 248 -0.21 -0.31 -16.19
N ASP A 249 -0.22 -0.50 -17.50
CA ASP A 249 -0.35 0.58 -18.47
C ASP A 249 -1.72 0.59 -19.15
N ILE A 250 -2.22 1.80 -19.40
CA ILE A 250 -3.32 2.13 -20.30
C ILE A 250 -2.68 2.72 -21.56
N THR A 251 -2.39 1.86 -22.53
CA THR A 251 -1.55 2.22 -23.70
C THR A 251 -2.33 2.87 -24.84
N ALA A 252 -3.62 2.58 -24.97
CA ALA A 252 -4.46 3.06 -26.06
C ALA A 252 -5.74 3.74 -25.54
N PRO A 253 -5.93 5.05 -25.80
CA PRO A 253 -7.19 5.73 -25.54
C PRO A 253 -8.36 5.02 -26.22
N GLN A 254 -9.45 4.81 -25.50
CA GLN A 254 -10.70 4.23 -26.03
C GLN A 254 -11.68 5.31 -26.50
N GLY A 255 -11.32 6.60 -26.34
CA GLY A 255 -12.13 7.76 -26.72
C GLY A 255 -12.74 8.49 -25.52
N PRO A 256 -13.35 9.66 -25.73
CA PRO A 256 -13.95 10.44 -24.65
C PRO A 256 -15.10 9.68 -23.98
N ASN A 257 -15.33 9.96 -22.69
CA ASN A 257 -16.39 9.33 -21.88
C ASN A 257 -16.30 7.80 -21.80
N THR A 258 -15.09 7.24 -21.92
CA THR A 258 -14.88 5.81 -21.75
C THR A 258 -14.31 5.51 -20.38
N THR A 259 -14.83 4.46 -19.75
CA THR A 259 -14.24 3.88 -18.54
C THR A 259 -13.51 2.61 -18.94
N LEU A 260 -12.22 2.58 -18.66
CA LEU A 260 -11.43 1.36 -18.73
C LEU A 260 -11.56 0.64 -17.41
N ARG A 261 -12.27 -0.49 -17.45
CA ARG A 261 -12.46 -1.37 -16.31
C ARG A 261 -11.54 -2.58 -16.41
N ARG A 262 -10.64 -2.71 -15.44
CA ARG A 262 -9.96 -3.98 -15.16
C ARG A 262 -10.84 -4.80 -14.21
N VAL A 263 -10.88 -6.11 -14.45
CA VAL A 263 -11.66 -7.07 -13.66
C VAL A 263 -10.71 -8.13 -13.14
N TYR A 264 -10.89 -8.51 -11.89
CA TYR A 264 -10.15 -9.61 -11.30
C TYR A 264 -11.03 -10.37 -10.31
N ASP A 265 -11.05 -11.70 -10.44
CA ASP A 265 -11.82 -12.59 -9.58
C ASP A 265 -10.87 -13.33 -8.65
N ALA A 266 -11.21 -13.42 -7.37
CA ALA A 266 -10.43 -14.08 -6.33
C ALA A 266 -11.32 -14.83 -5.35
N VAL A 267 -10.71 -15.66 -4.51
CA VAL A 267 -11.30 -16.09 -3.24
C VAL A 267 -10.78 -15.13 -2.19
N ILE A 268 -11.64 -14.45 -1.43
CA ILE A 268 -11.19 -13.34 -0.53
C ILE A 268 -10.19 -13.78 0.56
N ASP A 269 -10.22 -15.06 0.94
CA ASP A 269 -9.31 -15.69 1.89
C ASP A 269 -8.42 -16.78 1.23
N GLY A 270 -8.18 -16.70 -0.08
CA GLY A 270 -7.41 -17.70 -0.82
C GLY A 270 -5.97 -17.91 -0.33
N ALA A 271 -5.26 -16.85 0.08
CA ALA A 271 -3.90 -16.96 0.62
C ALA A 271 -3.85 -17.42 2.08
N CYS A 272 -4.93 -17.17 2.83
CA CYS A 272 -5.10 -17.80 4.13
C CYS A 272 -6.55 -18.23 4.34
N PRO A 273 -6.89 -19.49 3.97
CA PRO A 273 -8.23 -20.00 4.11
C PRO A 273 -8.70 -19.95 5.57
N GLN A 274 -9.85 -19.33 5.79
CA GLN A 274 -10.44 -19.20 7.13
C GLN A 274 -11.31 -20.42 7.45
N LYS A 275 -11.51 -20.70 8.74
CA LYS A 275 -12.46 -21.74 9.21
C LYS A 275 -13.78 -21.16 9.72
N LYS A 276 -13.82 -19.85 9.96
CA LYS A 276 -14.98 -19.13 10.50
C LYS A 276 -15.23 -17.87 9.68
N PRO A 277 -16.48 -17.40 9.61
CA PRO A 277 -16.79 -16.10 9.03
C PRO A 277 -16.00 -14.96 9.68
N PHE A 278 -15.71 -13.93 8.91
CA PHE A 278 -15.01 -12.72 9.33
C PHE A 278 -15.70 -11.49 8.73
N GLU A 279 -15.38 -10.31 9.25
CA GLU A 279 -16.09 -9.07 8.91
C GLU A 279 -15.20 -8.16 8.07
N VAL A 280 -15.69 -7.67 6.93
CA VAL A 280 -15.09 -6.52 6.22
C VAL A 280 -15.65 -5.24 6.84
N VAL A 281 -14.76 -4.39 7.34
CA VAL A 281 -15.13 -3.18 8.09
C VAL A 281 -14.91 -1.91 7.27
N ARG A 282 -13.90 -1.91 6.40
CA ARG A 282 -13.51 -0.79 5.55
C ARG A 282 -12.70 -1.31 4.38
N CYS A 283 -12.72 -0.63 3.24
CA CYS A 283 -11.65 -0.75 2.25
C CYS A 283 -11.14 0.62 1.83
N SER A 284 -9.92 0.64 1.29
CA SER A 284 -9.34 1.82 0.66
C SER A 284 -8.57 1.37 -0.56
N ALA A 285 -8.82 2.02 -1.69
CA ALA A 285 -8.15 1.74 -2.93
C ALA A 285 -6.81 2.50 -3.02
N HIS A 286 -6.00 2.06 -3.96
CA HIS A 286 -4.78 2.73 -4.36
C HIS A 286 -4.78 2.82 -5.88
N GLN A 287 -5.00 4.03 -6.36
CA GLN A 287 -5.00 4.34 -7.78
C GLN A 287 -4.28 5.68 -8.04
N HIS A 288 -3.73 5.83 -9.24
CA HIS A 288 -2.99 7.00 -9.70
C HIS A 288 -3.93 8.02 -10.37
N VAL A 289 -3.37 9.12 -10.87
CA VAL A 289 -4.12 10.13 -11.65
C VAL A 289 -4.79 9.49 -12.86
N GLY A 290 -6.03 9.87 -13.14
CA GLY A 290 -6.89 9.26 -14.15
C GLY A 290 -7.79 8.15 -13.59
N SER A 291 -7.68 7.83 -12.30
CA SER A 291 -8.55 6.89 -11.62
C SER A 291 -9.99 7.39 -11.49
N GLN A 292 -10.93 6.44 -11.43
CA GLN A 292 -12.36 6.72 -11.27
C GLN A 292 -12.94 6.09 -10.02
N CYS A 293 -12.74 4.79 -9.77
CA CYS A 293 -13.08 4.09 -8.52
C CYS A 293 -12.52 2.66 -8.56
N MET A 294 -12.40 2.02 -7.40
CA MET A 294 -12.37 0.56 -7.29
C MET A 294 -13.56 0.03 -6.50
N TYR A 295 -13.90 -1.22 -6.78
CA TYR A 295 -15.04 -1.92 -6.19
C TYR A 295 -14.67 -3.35 -5.84
N LEU A 296 -15.27 -3.86 -4.77
CA LEU A 296 -15.20 -5.25 -4.34
C LEU A 296 -16.63 -5.78 -4.23
N TYR A 297 -16.93 -6.81 -5.01
CA TYR A 297 -18.23 -7.46 -5.05
C TYR A 297 -18.13 -8.90 -4.56
N ASN A 298 -19.18 -9.38 -3.91
CA ASN A 298 -19.41 -10.79 -3.71
C ASN A 298 -19.86 -11.40 -5.03
N LEU A 299 -19.12 -12.37 -5.57
CA LEU A 299 -19.42 -12.97 -6.87
C LEU A 299 -20.65 -13.87 -6.85
N ASP A 300 -20.96 -14.47 -5.69
CA ASP A 300 -22.05 -15.42 -5.57
C ASP A 300 -23.39 -14.70 -5.41
N THR A 301 -23.39 -13.52 -4.77
CA THR A 301 -24.61 -12.73 -4.49
C THR A 301 -24.76 -11.47 -5.35
N ASP A 302 -23.70 -11.06 -6.06
CA ASP A 302 -23.61 -9.78 -6.80
C ASP A 302 -23.74 -8.53 -5.89
N GLU A 303 -23.59 -8.71 -4.57
CA GLU A 303 -23.63 -7.60 -3.61
C GLU A 303 -22.31 -6.83 -3.59
N LEU A 304 -22.41 -5.51 -3.54
CA LEU A 304 -21.26 -4.64 -3.30
C LEU A 304 -20.79 -4.80 -1.84
N ILE A 305 -19.57 -5.30 -1.65
CA ILE A 305 -18.93 -5.41 -0.33
C ILE A 305 -18.34 -4.05 0.04
N CYS A 306 -17.57 -3.45 -0.86
CA CYS A 306 -16.88 -2.20 -0.60
C CYS A 306 -16.54 -1.41 -1.88
N LYS A 307 -16.47 -0.08 -1.76
CA LYS A 307 -16.15 0.85 -2.85
C LYS A 307 -15.22 1.96 -2.33
N SER A 308 -14.19 2.29 -3.11
CA SER A 308 -13.28 3.38 -2.79
C SER A 308 -12.96 4.17 -4.06
N CYS A 309 -13.09 5.50 -4.01
CA CYS A 309 -12.96 6.39 -5.16
C CYS A 309 -11.97 7.52 -4.87
N PRO A 310 -11.31 8.06 -5.90
CA PRO A 310 -10.40 9.18 -5.77
C PRO A 310 -11.15 10.47 -5.42
N VAL A 311 -10.54 11.25 -4.54
CA VAL A 311 -10.83 12.67 -4.33
C VAL A 311 -9.77 13.43 -5.10
N TYR A 312 -10.16 14.28 -6.03
CA TYR A 312 -9.22 15.15 -6.75
C TYR A 312 -9.16 16.52 -6.08
N GLY A 313 -7.95 17.07 -5.97
CA GLY A 313 -7.74 18.42 -5.50
C GLY A 313 -8.31 19.44 -6.49
N THR A 314 -8.62 20.62 -5.97
CA THR A 314 -9.35 21.68 -6.67
C THR A 314 -8.65 23.03 -6.66
N GLN A 315 -7.53 23.14 -5.96
CA GLN A 315 -6.80 24.39 -5.73
C GLN A 315 -5.33 24.26 -6.14
N PRO A 316 -4.83 25.08 -7.08
CA PRO A 316 -3.42 25.07 -7.47
C PRO A 316 -2.49 25.40 -6.29
N GLY A 317 -1.50 24.53 -6.04
CA GLY A 317 -0.42 24.77 -5.07
C GLY A 317 -0.84 24.76 -3.60
N VAL A 318 -2.07 24.29 -3.27
CA VAL A 318 -2.52 24.12 -1.89
C VAL A 318 -2.16 22.69 -1.45
N PRO A 319 -1.29 22.51 -0.43
CA PRO A 319 -0.96 21.19 0.09
C PRO A 319 -2.22 20.42 0.49
N GLY A 320 -2.44 19.27 -0.14
CA GLY A 320 -3.61 18.41 0.10
C GLY A 320 -4.91 18.77 -0.60
N ASP A 321 -4.89 19.76 -1.48
CA ASP A 321 -6.00 20.10 -2.37
C ASP A 321 -5.49 20.44 -3.78
N GLU A 322 -4.37 19.86 -4.19
CA GLU A 322 -3.68 20.20 -5.44
C GLU A 322 -4.52 19.86 -6.68
N GLU A 323 -4.86 20.90 -7.45
CA GLU A 323 -5.63 20.77 -8.68
C GLU A 323 -5.02 19.72 -9.64
N GLY A 324 -5.85 18.75 -10.07
CA GLY A 324 -5.45 17.71 -11.02
C GLY A 324 -4.77 16.49 -10.40
N TYR A 325 -4.51 16.49 -9.08
CA TYR A 325 -3.98 15.33 -8.35
C TYR A 325 -5.10 14.64 -7.58
N VAL A 326 -5.07 13.31 -7.51
CA VAL A 326 -5.86 12.51 -6.53
C VAL A 326 -5.32 12.77 -5.13
N VAL A 327 -5.96 13.64 -4.36
CA VAL A 327 -5.55 14.04 -3.00
C VAL A 327 -5.92 13.03 -1.90
N ALA A 328 -6.90 12.19 -2.16
CA ALA A 328 -7.25 11.10 -1.25
C ALA A 328 -7.97 9.98 -2.00
N MET A 329 -8.14 8.84 -1.33
CA MET A 329 -9.11 7.82 -1.70
C MET A 329 -10.17 7.75 -0.61
N THR A 330 -11.45 7.65 -0.96
CA THR A 330 -12.52 7.52 0.03
C THR A 330 -12.38 6.20 0.78
N ASP A 331 -12.54 6.22 2.10
CA ASP A 331 -12.70 5.00 2.88
C ASP A 331 -14.10 4.42 2.62
N GLY A 332 -14.15 3.22 2.05
CA GLY A 332 -15.39 2.48 1.83
C GLY A 332 -15.83 1.81 3.13
N ASP A 333 -16.43 2.58 4.03
CA ASP A 333 -16.88 2.06 5.32
C ASP A 333 -18.09 1.15 5.16
N SER A 334 -17.98 -0.08 5.65
CA SER A 334 -19.09 -1.03 5.72
C SER A 334 -19.77 -0.86 7.07
N SER A 335 -20.89 -0.13 7.08
CA SER A 335 -21.74 0.04 8.27
C SER A 335 -23.19 -0.40 7.97
N PRO A 336 -23.64 -1.56 8.49
CA PRO A 336 -22.87 -2.51 9.32
C PRO A 336 -21.74 -3.21 8.54
N PRO A 337 -20.73 -3.77 9.24
CA PRO A 337 -19.68 -4.56 8.61
C PRO A 337 -20.24 -5.69 7.75
N TYR A 338 -19.62 -5.94 6.60
CA TYR A 338 -20.06 -6.99 5.69
C TYR A 338 -19.51 -8.33 6.17
N LEU A 339 -20.38 -9.28 6.50
CA LEU A 339 -19.99 -10.61 6.97
C LEU A 339 -19.61 -11.50 5.79
N ILE A 340 -18.37 -11.99 5.77
CA ILE A 340 -17.81 -12.85 4.74
C ILE A 340 -17.77 -14.29 5.25
N ALA A 341 -18.26 -15.22 4.42
CA ALA A 341 -18.10 -16.65 4.67
C ALA A 341 -16.72 -17.12 4.20
N PRO A 342 -16.13 -18.16 4.82
CA PRO A 342 -14.90 -18.76 4.31
C PRO A 342 -15.04 -19.22 2.86
N GLY A 343 -14.05 -18.96 2.03
CA GLY A 343 -14.05 -19.34 0.62
C GLY A 343 -14.95 -18.50 -0.29
N THR A 344 -15.47 -17.35 0.17
CA THR A 344 -16.29 -16.47 -0.66
C THR A 344 -15.53 -15.99 -1.90
N ASN A 345 -16.13 -16.19 -3.07
CA ASN A 345 -15.61 -15.64 -4.32
C ASN A 345 -15.92 -14.14 -4.36
N VAL A 346 -14.93 -13.34 -4.75
CA VAL A 346 -15.05 -11.89 -4.87
C VAL A 346 -14.54 -11.40 -6.20
N ARG A 347 -15.13 -10.30 -6.68
CA ARG A 347 -14.72 -9.62 -7.91
C ARG A 347 -14.30 -8.21 -7.60
N LEU A 348 -13.08 -7.89 -8.03
CA LEU A 348 -12.52 -6.57 -7.99
C LEU A 348 -12.68 -5.89 -9.35
N PHE A 349 -13.09 -4.63 -9.30
CA PHE A 349 -13.03 -3.73 -10.44
C PHE A 349 -12.08 -2.58 -10.15
N SER A 350 -11.26 -2.21 -11.13
CA SER A 350 -10.46 -0.99 -11.12
C SER A 350 -10.83 -0.17 -12.35
N ASP A 351 -11.46 0.97 -12.13
CA ASP A 351 -11.91 1.87 -13.17
C ASP A 351 -10.96 3.06 -13.30
N TYR A 352 -10.59 3.35 -14.53
CA TYR A 352 -9.83 4.51 -14.95
C TYR A 352 -10.52 5.20 -16.12
N ASP A 353 -10.27 6.49 -16.28
CA ASP A 353 -10.61 7.22 -17.50
C ASP A 353 -9.83 6.62 -18.68
N GLY A 354 -10.59 6.13 -19.67
CA GLY A 354 -10.07 5.57 -20.90
C GLY A 354 -9.82 6.60 -22.00
N SER A 355 -10.10 7.88 -21.76
CA SER A 355 -9.94 8.93 -22.75
C SER A 355 -8.48 9.27 -23.08
N GLU A 356 -7.56 8.92 -22.19
CA GLU A 356 -6.14 9.20 -22.32
C GLU A 356 -5.28 7.98 -22.05
N ARG A 357 -4.09 8.00 -22.64
CA ARG A 357 -3.03 7.02 -22.38
C ARG A 357 -2.38 7.31 -21.03
N ARG A 358 -2.38 6.37 -20.09
CA ARG A 358 -1.78 6.54 -18.75
C ARG A 358 -0.83 5.38 -18.49
N LEU A 359 0.43 5.66 -18.18
CA LEU A 359 1.41 4.62 -17.89
C LEU A 359 1.65 4.49 -16.38
N GLY A 360 2.06 3.30 -15.94
CA GLY A 360 2.38 3.04 -14.54
C GLY A 360 1.23 3.32 -13.57
N VAL A 361 -0.01 3.01 -13.96
CA VAL A 361 -1.18 3.17 -13.06
C VAL A 361 -1.30 1.97 -12.11
N MET A 362 -1.88 2.19 -10.93
CA MET A 362 -2.05 1.14 -9.91
C MET A 362 -3.50 0.71 -9.74
N GLY A 363 -3.70 -0.50 -9.23
CA GLY A 363 -5.01 -1.04 -8.90
C GLY A 363 -4.94 -1.94 -7.68
N LEU A 364 -4.46 -1.38 -6.56
CA LEU A 364 -4.43 -2.08 -5.29
C LEU A 364 -5.65 -1.74 -4.43
N MET A 365 -6.07 -2.68 -3.59
CA MET A 365 -7.10 -2.43 -2.59
C MET A 365 -6.71 -3.03 -1.26
N SER A 366 -6.72 -2.20 -0.22
CA SER A 366 -6.57 -2.61 1.17
C SER A 366 -7.95 -2.84 1.76
N VAL A 367 -8.26 -4.08 2.14
CA VAL A 367 -9.54 -4.47 2.75
C VAL A 367 -9.30 -4.76 4.22
N TRP A 368 -9.82 -3.90 5.09
CA TRP A 368 -9.72 -4.01 6.53
C TRP A 368 -10.77 -4.99 7.03
N VAL A 369 -10.33 -5.93 7.86
CA VAL A 369 -11.14 -7.06 8.31
C VAL A 369 -10.98 -7.33 9.79
N ALA A 370 -12.00 -7.90 10.42
CA ALA A 370 -11.98 -8.35 11.81
C ALA A 370 -12.40 -9.82 11.93
N GLY A 371 -11.86 -10.53 12.92
CA GLY A 371 -12.22 -11.92 13.17
C GLY A 371 -11.45 -12.97 12.37
N LEU A 372 -10.41 -12.57 11.62
CA LEU A 372 -9.47 -13.53 11.01
C LEU A 372 -8.75 -14.36 12.08
N GLN A 373 -8.52 -15.63 11.77
CA GLN A 373 -7.77 -16.55 12.60
C GLN A 373 -6.27 -16.44 12.30
N SER A 374 -5.46 -16.28 13.35
CA SER A 374 -4.04 -15.98 13.27
C SER A 374 -3.13 -17.18 12.91
N GLU A 375 -3.68 -18.33 12.50
CA GLU A 375 -2.89 -19.53 12.12
C GLU A 375 -2.30 -19.44 10.69
N CYS A 376 -2.44 -18.29 10.03
CA CYS A 376 -1.96 -18.03 8.69
C CYS A 376 -0.43 -17.94 8.60
N THR A 377 0.26 -19.04 8.32
CA THR A 377 1.69 -19.04 7.93
C THR A 377 1.90 -18.81 6.43
N GLY A 378 0.89 -18.30 5.72
CA GLY A 378 0.80 -18.22 4.25
C GLY A 378 1.72 -17.18 3.61
N GLN A 379 2.94 -17.62 3.29
CA GLN A 379 3.90 -17.14 2.29
C GLN A 379 3.51 -15.91 1.44
N PHE A 380 4.24 -14.81 1.64
CA PHE A 380 5.24 -14.22 0.72
C PHE A 380 4.94 -14.01 -0.78
N GLY A 381 3.71 -14.19 -1.23
CA GLY A 381 3.34 -14.08 -2.63
C GLY A 381 3.77 -12.75 -3.22
N ALA A 382 3.24 -11.61 -2.80
CA ALA A 382 3.34 -10.39 -3.60
C ALA A 382 4.78 -9.85 -3.78
N MET A 383 5.61 -9.81 -2.73
CA MET A 383 6.94 -9.19 -2.83
C MET A 383 8.10 -10.15 -3.16
N SER A 384 7.92 -11.47 -3.06
CA SER A 384 8.98 -12.41 -3.48
C SER A 384 9.39 -12.26 -4.96
N LYS A 385 8.47 -11.81 -5.82
CA LYS A 385 8.75 -11.53 -7.24
C LYS A 385 9.35 -10.15 -7.51
N MET A 386 9.38 -9.27 -6.52
CA MET A 386 10.13 -8.00 -6.58
C MET A 386 11.59 -8.20 -6.16
N MET A 387 11.90 -9.34 -5.53
CA MET A 387 13.25 -9.64 -5.09
C MET A 387 14.14 -10.08 -6.26
N PRO A 388 15.40 -9.63 -6.28
CA PRO A 388 16.40 -10.17 -7.20
C PRO A 388 16.44 -11.70 -7.13
N PRO A 389 16.69 -12.41 -8.26
CA PRO A 389 16.73 -13.88 -8.30
C PRO A 389 17.67 -14.54 -7.28
N GLN A 390 18.64 -13.80 -6.76
CA GLN A 390 19.60 -14.23 -5.75
C GLN A 390 18.96 -14.38 -4.37
N VAL A 391 18.02 -13.50 -4.01
CA VAL A 391 17.27 -13.55 -2.74
C VAL A 391 16.23 -14.68 -2.77
N LEU A 392 15.60 -14.90 -3.93
CA LEU A 392 14.73 -16.05 -4.15
C LEU A 392 15.46 -17.39 -3.95
N ARG A 393 16.71 -17.50 -4.43
CA ARG A 393 17.55 -18.69 -4.18
C ARG A 393 17.96 -18.84 -2.71
N ALA A 394 18.16 -17.74 -1.98
CA ALA A 394 18.47 -17.79 -0.55
C ALA A 394 17.27 -18.31 0.27
N LEU A 395 16.05 -17.95 -0.12
CA LEU A 395 14.80 -18.46 0.46
C LEU A 395 14.59 -19.96 0.17
N GLU A 396 14.90 -20.43 -1.04
CA GLU A 396 14.77 -21.85 -1.42
C GLU A 396 15.81 -22.77 -0.76
N THR A 397 16.97 -22.23 -0.39
CA THR A 397 18.11 -23.00 0.14
C THR A 397 18.24 -22.94 1.66
N GLY A 398 17.42 -22.14 2.35
CA GLY A 398 17.51 -21.96 3.81
C GLY A 398 18.85 -21.37 4.28
N ALA A 399 19.60 -20.73 3.37
CA ALA A 399 20.99 -20.34 3.58
C ALA A 399 21.17 -18.87 4.03
N ALA A 400 20.09 -18.18 4.42
CA ALA A 400 20.18 -16.79 4.88
C ALA A 400 20.82 -16.72 6.28
N SER A 401 22.13 -16.48 6.29
CA SER A 401 22.91 -16.13 7.48
C SER A 401 22.41 -14.81 8.08
N THR A 402 22.03 -14.85 9.36
CA THR A 402 21.56 -13.75 10.21
C THR A 402 22.65 -12.73 10.60
N LYS A 403 23.53 -12.35 9.68
CA LYS A 403 24.56 -11.33 9.95
C LYS A 403 24.45 -10.18 8.95
N VAL A 404 23.69 -9.16 9.34
CA VAL A 404 23.90 -7.80 8.86
C VAL A 404 25.20 -7.32 9.52
N SER A 405 26.27 -7.19 8.74
CA SER A 405 27.53 -6.59 9.22
C SER A 405 27.35 -5.07 9.30
N HIS A 406 27.76 -4.52 10.45
CA HIS A 406 27.78 -3.11 10.83
C HIS A 406 28.40 -2.14 9.82
#